data_AF-A0A1C3YUL2-F1
#
_entry.id   AF-A0A1C3YUL2-F1
#
_cell.length_a   1.000
_cell.length_b   1.000
_cell.length_c   1.000
_cell.angle_alpha   90.00
_cell.angle_beta   90.00
_cell.angle_gamma   90.00
#
_symmetry.space_group_name_H-M   'P 1'
#
loop_
_entity.id
_entity.type
_entity.pdbx_description
1 polymer ?
#
loop_
_entity_poly.entity_id
_entity_poly.type
_entity_poly.pdbx_seq_one_letter_code
_entity_poly.pdbx_strand_id
1 'polypeptide(L)'
;MGPEEKFGRASFFDGGLLALIGWSILGLLVTVLSLGILYPWSLVMVYGWKINHTVIDGHRMQFDGSAMGLFGNWIKWLFLIIITIGVYTFWVGIKLEDWKAKNTRFIN
;
A
#
# COMPACT_ATOMS: atom_id res chain seq x y z
N MET A 1 18.16 10.21 -16.44
CA MET A 1 17.97 8.83 -16.91
C MET A 1 17.01 8.89 -18.10
N GLY A 2 17.26 8.17 -19.20
CA GLY A 2 16.29 8.10 -20.30
C GLY A 2 15.02 7.34 -19.86
N PRO A 3 13.89 7.49 -20.57
CA PRO A 3 12.64 6.79 -20.22
C PRO A 3 12.84 5.27 -20.29
N GLU A 4 12.44 4.55 -19.23
CA GLU A 4 12.47 3.08 -19.22
C GLU A 4 11.34 2.56 -20.11
N GLU A 5 11.68 1.82 -21.17
CA GLU A 5 10.70 1.19 -22.06
C GLU A 5 10.83 -0.34 -22.03
N LYS A 6 9.69 -1.03 -21.93
CA LYS A 6 9.63 -2.48 -22.00
C LYS A 6 8.68 -2.89 -23.13
N PHE A 7 9.20 -3.61 -24.13
CA PHE A 7 8.44 -4.04 -25.31
C PHE A 7 7.70 -2.89 -26.04
N GLY A 8 8.32 -1.71 -26.13
CA GLY A 8 7.73 -0.53 -26.78
C GLY A 8 6.57 0.12 -25.99
N ARG A 9 6.43 -0.21 -24.70
CA ARG A 9 5.49 0.44 -23.78
C ARG A 9 6.27 1.22 -22.73
N ALA A 10 5.93 2.49 -22.56
CA ALA A 10 6.46 3.35 -21.51
C ALA A 10 5.81 3.09 -20.13
N SER A 11 4.68 2.37 -20.09
CA SER A 11 4.00 1.99 -18.85
C SER A 11 3.95 0.48 -18.71
N PHE A 12 4.64 -0.08 -17.71
CA PHE A 12 4.66 -1.52 -17.45
C PHE A 12 4.76 -1.83 -15.96
N PHE A 13 4.29 -3.02 -15.60
CA PHE A 13 4.34 -3.53 -14.24
C PHE A 13 5.18 -4.81 -14.22
N ASP A 14 6.28 -4.79 -13.47
CA ASP A 14 7.26 -5.88 -13.39
C ASP A 14 7.12 -6.71 -12.10
N GLY A 15 5.95 -6.69 -11.47
CA GLY A 15 5.70 -7.49 -10.28
C GLY A 15 5.58 -8.98 -10.57
N GLY A 16 6.37 -9.79 -9.85
CA GLY A 16 6.32 -11.26 -9.92
C GLY A 16 5.11 -11.87 -9.18
N LEU A 17 4.56 -12.94 -9.76
CA LEU A 17 3.38 -13.65 -9.24
C LEU A 17 3.64 -14.33 -7.88
N LEU A 18 4.85 -14.85 -7.65
CA LEU A 18 5.27 -15.42 -6.37
C LEU A 18 5.29 -14.40 -5.23
N ALA A 19 5.72 -13.17 -5.52
CA ALA A 19 5.72 -12.10 -4.53
C ALA A 19 4.29 -11.67 -4.20
N LEU A 20 3.38 -11.64 -5.18
CA LEU A 20 1.95 -11.39 -4.98
C LEU A 20 1.33 -12.43 -4.03
N ILE A 21 1.62 -13.72 -4.26
CA ILE A 21 1.16 -14.81 -3.38
C ILE A 21 1.76 -14.67 -1.98
N GLY A 22 3.07 -14.40 -1.88
CA GLY A 22 3.75 -14.20 -0.59
C GLY A 22 3.15 -13.04 0.22
N TRP A 23 2.89 -11.91 -0.42
CA TRP A 23 2.24 -10.75 0.19
C TRP A 23 0.79 -11.01 0.57
N SER A 24 0.04 -11.77 -0.22
CA SER A 24 -1.35 -12.10 0.10
C SER A 24 -1.45 -13.06 1.29
N ILE A 25 -0.56 -14.05 1.38
CA ILE A 25 -0.48 -14.98 2.51
C ILE A 25 0.01 -14.27 3.77
N LEU A 26 1.02 -13.39 3.66
CA LEU A 26 1.46 -12.53 4.75
C LEU A 26 0.33 -11.60 5.23
N GLY A 27 -0.39 -10.97 4.30
CA GLY A 27 -1.54 -10.13 4.62
C GLY A 27 -2.61 -10.89 5.38
N LEU A 28 -2.94 -12.10 4.92
CA LEU A 28 -3.93 -12.96 5.57
C LEU A 28 -3.47 -13.44 6.95
N LEU A 29 -2.23 -13.94 7.08
CA LEU A 29 -1.64 -14.33 8.36
C LEU A 29 -1.63 -13.17 9.35
N VAL A 30 -1.20 -11.98 8.91
CA VAL A 30 -1.15 -10.78 9.76
C VAL A 30 -2.54 -10.34 10.19
N THR A 31 -3.55 -10.35 9.30
CA THR A 31 -4.94 -10.03 9.68
C THR A 31 -5.50 -10.99 10.71
N VAL A 32 -5.23 -12.29 10.58
CA VAL A 32 -5.77 -13.34 11.46
C VAL A 32 -5.02 -13.37 12.80
N LEU A 33 -3.69 -13.24 12.80
CA LEU A 33 -2.87 -13.30 14.02
C LEU A 33 -2.94 -12.05 14.89
N SER A 34 -3.14 -10.86 14.30
CA SER A 34 -3.04 -9.58 15.04
C SER A 34 -4.37 -8.95 15.43
N LEU A 35 -5.51 -9.60 15.15
CA LEU A 35 -6.85 -9.03 15.33
C LEU A 35 -6.98 -7.61 14.69
N GLY A 36 -6.22 -7.32 13.63
CA GLY A 36 -6.24 -6.05 12.89
C GLY A 36 -5.22 -4.98 13.32
N ILE A 37 -4.39 -5.22 14.34
CA ILE A 37 -3.42 -4.21 14.83
C ILE A 37 -2.21 -4.06 13.89
N LEU A 38 -1.72 -5.16 13.30
CA LEU A 38 -0.55 -5.14 12.39
C LEU A 38 -0.94 -4.98 10.91
N TYR A 39 -2.24 -4.87 10.61
CA TYR A 39 -2.76 -4.63 9.27
C TYR A 39 -2.11 -3.44 8.52
N PRO A 40 -1.91 -2.24 9.12
CA PRO A 40 -1.28 -1.13 8.41
C PRO A 40 0.15 -1.45 7.98
N TRP A 41 0.90 -2.21 8.78
CA TRP A 41 2.27 -2.59 8.44
C TRP A 41 2.32 -3.50 7.21
N SER A 42 1.46 -4.52 7.16
CA SER A 42 1.33 -5.38 5.98
C SER A 42 0.93 -4.58 4.74
N LEU A 43 -0.08 -3.70 4.86
CA LEU A 43 -0.55 -2.84 3.77
C LEU A 43 0.57 -1.97 3.18
N VAL A 44 1.33 -1.28 4.02
CA VAL A 44 2.44 -0.42 3.60
C VAL A 44 3.45 -1.20 2.77
N MET A 45 3.80 -2.42 3.19
CA MET A 45 4.75 -3.24 2.44
C MET A 45 4.19 -3.74 1.11
N VAL A 46 2.92 -4.19 1.06
CA VAL A 46 2.27 -4.61 -0.19
C VAL A 46 2.16 -3.44 -1.16
N TYR A 47 1.77 -2.26 -0.66
CA TYR A 47 1.71 -1.05 -1.46
C TYR A 47 3.09 -0.61 -1.95
N GLY A 48 4.10 -0.62 -1.08
CA GLY A 48 5.48 -0.33 -1.47
C GLY A 48 5.98 -1.27 -2.55
N TRP A 49 5.78 -2.58 -2.39
CA TRP A 49 6.15 -3.56 -3.39
C TRP A 49 5.43 -3.30 -4.73
N LYS A 50 4.11 -3.09 -4.73
CA LYS A 50 3.33 -2.86 -5.96
C LYS A 50 3.74 -1.57 -6.66
N ILE A 51 3.90 -0.48 -5.92
CA ILE A 51 4.24 0.84 -6.49
C ILE A 51 5.67 0.83 -7.03
N ASN A 52 6.64 0.30 -6.29
CA ASN A 52 8.05 0.25 -6.72
C ASN A 52 8.28 -0.63 -7.97
N HIS A 53 7.37 -1.57 -8.26
CA HIS A 53 7.38 -2.38 -9.47
C HIS A 53 6.50 -1.82 -10.61
N THR A 54 5.91 -0.65 -10.42
CA THR A 54 5.12 0.01 -11.46
C THR A 54 5.93 1.16 -12.06
N VAL A 55 6.10 1.13 -13.39
CA VAL A 55 6.66 2.20 -14.19
C VAL A 55 5.51 2.81 -14.99
N ILE A 56 5.37 4.14 -14.90
CA ILE A 56 4.36 4.89 -15.65
C ILE A 56 5.11 5.93 -16.47
N ASP A 57 4.86 5.95 -17.79
CA ASP A 57 5.43 6.94 -18.70
C ASP A 57 6.97 7.02 -18.65
N GLY A 58 7.63 5.87 -18.53
CA GLY A 58 9.08 5.74 -18.44
C GLY A 58 9.68 6.12 -17.08
N HIS A 59 8.85 6.58 -16.14
CA HIS A 59 9.24 6.95 -14.78
C HIS A 59 8.84 5.88 -13.78
N ARG A 60 9.81 5.39 -13.03
CA ARG A 60 9.57 4.45 -11.94
C ARG A 60 8.90 5.17 -10.77
N MET A 61 7.83 4.58 -10.24
CA MET A 61 7.20 5.14 -9.04
C MET A 61 7.95 4.66 -7.79
N GLN A 62 8.05 5.54 -6.80
CA GLN A 62 8.59 5.22 -5.49
C GLN A 62 7.53 5.48 -4.43
N PHE A 63 7.38 4.52 -3.54
CA PHE A 63 6.55 4.67 -2.36
C PHE A 63 7.41 4.95 -1.13
N ASP A 64 7.23 6.11 -0.53
CA ASP A 64 7.95 6.58 0.66
C ASP A 64 7.06 6.53 1.92
N GLY A 65 6.02 5.68 1.87
CA GLY A 65 5.10 5.53 2.97
C GLY A 65 5.73 4.77 4.14
N SER A 66 5.85 5.42 5.30
CA SER A 66 6.27 4.74 6.53
C SER A 66 5.09 4.08 7.24
N ALA A 67 5.24 2.81 7.58
CA ALA A 67 4.26 2.06 8.36
C ALA A 67 4.01 2.70 9.73
N MET A 68 5.03 3.31 10.34
CA MET A 68 4.91 4.00 11.62
C MET A 68 4.07 5.29 11.51
N GLY A 69 4.15 5.97 10.36
CA GLY A 69 3.30 7.12 10.05
C GLY A 69 1.83 6.73 9.83
N LEU A 70 1.58 5.56 9.21
CA LEU A 70 0.23 5.02 9.05
C LEU A 70 -0.34 4.49 10.37
N PHE A 71 0.50 3.88 11.22
CA PHE A 71 0.08 3.26 12.49
C PHE A 71 -0.59 4.23 13.47
N GLY A 72 -0.09 5.47 13.57
CA GLY A 72 -0.70 6.50 14.41
C GLY A 72 -2.11 6.91 13.96
N ASN A 73 -2.34 6.98 12.65
CA ASN A 73 -3.68 7.22 12.10
C ASN A 73 -4.56 5.97 12.20
N TRP A 74 -3.98 4.79 12.03
CA TRP A 74 -4.66 3.50 12.14
C TRP A 74 -5.29 3.30 13.52
N ILE A 75 -4.58 3.62 14.61
CA ILE A 75 -5.12 3.55 15.97
C ILE A 75 -6.33 4.48 16.13
N LYS A 76 -6.26 5.72 15.63
CA LYS A 76 -7.38 6.66 15.68
C LYS A 76 -8.60 6.12 14.91
N TRP A 77 -8.36 5.52 13.75
CA TRP A 77 -9.40 4.91 12.94
C TRP A 77 -10.00 3.67 13.60
N LEU A 78 -9.18 2.81 14.21
CA LEU A 78 -9.62 1.66 15.00
C LEU A 78 -10.52 2.09 16.16
N PHE A 79 -10.12 3.13 16.89
CA PHE A 79 -10.92 3.69 17.98
C PHE A 79 -12.28 4.21 17.47
N LEU A 80 -12.31 4.93 16.35
CA LEU A 80 -13.55 5.40 15.72
C LEU A 80 -14.41 4.24 15.20
N ILE A 81 -13.81 3.19 14.63
CA ILE A 81 -14.50 1.97 14.22
C ILE A 81 -15.21 1.32 15.43
N ILE A 82 -14.53 1.20 16.57
CA ILE A 82 -15.10 0.62 17.78
C ILE A 82 -16.28 1.46 18.30
N ILE A 83 -16.11 2.79 18.39
CA ILE A 83 -17.17 3.70 18.87
C ILE A 83 -18.39 3.69 17.96
N THR A 84 -18.17 3.61 16.65
CA THR A 84 -19.24 3.65 15.63
C THR A 84 -19.77 2.27 15.26
N ILE A 85 -19.37 1.22 15.99
CA ILE A 85 -19.77 -0.19 15.74
C ILE A 85 -19.56 -0.56 14.26
N GLY A 86 -18.38 -0.22 13.71
CA GLY A 86 -18.01 -0.58 12.35
C GLY A 86 -18.41 0.40 11.26
N VAL A 87 -19.27 1.40 11.51
CA VAL A 87 -19.71 2.35 10.46
C VAL A 87 -18.56 3.18 9.90
N TYR A 88 -17.57 3.54 10.73
CA TYR A 88 -16.44 4.33 10.28
C TYR A 88 -15.50 3.58 9.30
N THR A 89 -15.62 2.25 9.16
CA THR A 89 -14.80 1.47 8.23
C THR A 89 -14.91 1.94 6.78
N PHE A 90 -16.09 2.44 6.37
CA PHE A 90 -16.30 3.02 5.04
C PHE A 90 -15.41 4.25 4.78
N TRP A 91 -15.15 5.08 5.79
CA TRP A 91 -14.24 6.23 5.68
C TRP A 91 -12.78 5.85 5.73
N VAL A 92 -12.45 4.80 6.50
CA VAL A 92 -11.07 4.33 6.65
C VAL A 92 -10.48 3.91 5.30
N GLY A 93 -11.26 3.24 4.44
CA GLY A 93 -10.81 2.88 3.09
C GLY A 93 -10.39 4.10 2.27
N ILE A 94 -11.23 5.15 2.25
CA ILE A 94 -10.94 6.40 1.51
C ILE A 94 -9.70 7.10 2.09
N LYS A 95 -9.61 7.20 3.42
CA LYS A 95 -8.46 7.84 4.08
C LYS A 95 -7.15 7.07 3.86
N LEU A 96 -7.23 5.75 3.73
CA LEU A 96 -6.08 4.90 3.41
C LEU A 96 -5.61 5.14 1.97
N GLU A 97 -6.53 5.24 1.01
CA GLU A 97 -6.18 5.56 -0.39
C GLU A 97 -5.58 6.96 -0.52
N ASP A 98 -6.15 7.96 0.15
CA ASP A 98 -5.61 9.32 0.20
C ASP A 98 -4.19 9.33 0.80
N TRP A 99 -3.98 8.59 1.90
CA TRP A 99 -2.65 8.44 2.48
C TRP A 99 -1.67 7.75 1.53
N LYS A 100 -2.10 6.69 0.83
CA LYS A 100 -1.28 5.99 -0.17
C LYS A 100 -0.87 6.93 -1.30
N ALA A 101 -1.81 7.69 -1.84
CA ALA A 101 -1.56 8.66 -2.91
C ALA A 101 -0.55 9.74 -2.46
N LYS A 102 -0.73 10.28 -1.25
CA LYS A 102 0.18 11.28 -0.67
C LYS A 102 1.63 10.81 -0.52
N ASN A 103 1.84 9.51 -0.30
CA ASN A 103 3.16 8.91 -0.10
C ASN A 103 3.73 8.25 -1.35
N THR A 104 3.10 8.44 -2.52
CA THR A 104 3.61 7.96 -3.82
C THR A 104 4.23 9.13 -4.58
N ARG A 105 5.46 8.96 -5.07
CA ARG A 105 6.18 9.97 -5.86
C ARG A 105 6.77 9.35 -7.11
N PHE A 106 6.93 10.17 -8.16
CA PHE A 106 7.70 9.78 -9.34
C PHE A 106 9.20 9.98 -9.05
N ILE A 107 10.00 8.99 -9.40
CA ILE A 107 11.46 9.16 -9.44
C ILE A 107 11.76 9.97 -10.70
N ASN A 108 12.25 11.20 -10.51
CA ASN A 108 12.67 12.11 -11.58
C ASN A 108 14.17 11.97 -11.88
#